data_AF-A0AAN5AMT9-F1
#
_entry.id   AF-A0AAN5AMT9-F1
#
_cell.length_a   1.000
_cell.length_b   1.000
_cell.length_c   1.000
_cell.angle_alpha   90.00
_cell.angle_beta   90.00
_cell.angle_gamma   90.00
#
_symmetry.space_group_name_H-M   'P 1'
#
loop_
_entity.id
_entity.type
_entity.pdbx_description
1 polymer ?
#
loop_
_entity_poly.entity_id
_entity_poly.type
_entity_poly.pdbx_seq_one_letter_code
_entity_poly.pdbx_strand_id
1 'polypeptide(L)'
;MKRHYGIRTQRYKLIHFYYDIDEWELYNLEKDPEETTNVYQDPAYASVKKDMHEQLEELRKSYGDSDANDQFFIDKYLQIEASRRKINAY
;
A
#
# COMPACT_ATOMS: atom_id res chain seq x y z
N MET A 1 -9.57 -4.87 -7.51
CA MET A 1 -9.13 -4.33 -6.21
C MET A 1 -7.72 -3.82 -6.41
N LYS A 2 -7.45 -2.56 -6.04
CA LYS A 2 -6.08 -2.06 -6.05
C LYS A 2 -5.33 -2.74 -4.91
N ARG A 3 -4.27 -3.47 -5.24
CA ARG A 3 -3.41 -4.07 -4.20
C ARG A 3 -2.65 -2.96 -3.50
N HIS A 4 -2.61 -3.05 -2.19
CA HIS A 4 -1.98 -2.07 -1.34
C HIS A 4 -1.45 -2.73 -0.07
N TYR A 5 -0.42 -2.11 0.49
CA TYR A 5 0.03 -2.34 1.86
C TYR A 5 0.13 -0.99 2.57
N GLY A 6 0.28 -1.01 3.89
CA GLY A 6 0.35 0.21 4.67
C GLY A 6 0.43 -0.04 6.16
N ILE A 7 0.54 1.04 6.92
CA ILE A 7 0.56 1.04 8.38
C ILE A 7 -0.48 2.02 8.91
N ARG A 8 -1.21 1.61 9.96
CA ARG A 8 -2.15 2.45 10.69
C ARG A 8 -1.70 2.55 12.15
N THR A 9 -1.44 3.77 12.59
CA THR A 9 -1.24 4.10 14.01
C THR A 9 -2.52 4.70 14.58
N GLN A 10 -2.51 5.13 15.85
CA GLN A 10 -3.66 5.82 16.44
C GLN A 10 -3.98 7.15 15.73
N ARG A 11 -2.94 7.85 15.23
CA ARG A 11 -3.07 9.22 14.69
C ARG A 11 -2.92 9.31 13.18
N TYR A 12 -2.18 8.39 12.57
CA TYR A 12 -1.84 8.46 11.16
C TYR A 12 -2.06 7.14 10.44
N LYS A 13 -2.34 7.22 9.16
CA LYS A 13 -2.44 6.06 8.26
C LYS A 13 -1.63 6.34 7.00
N LEU A 14 -0.69 5.46 6.69
CA LEU A 14 0.12 5.50 5.47
C LEU A 14 -0.24 4.28 4.61
N ILE A 15 -0.53 4.50 3.33
CA ILE A 15 -0.92 3.46 2.37
C ILE A 15 -0.08 3.61 1.11
N HIS A 16 0.36 2.49 0.56
CA HIS A 16 0.98 2.42 -0.75
C HIS A 16 0.14 1.52 -1.67
N PHE A 17 -0.35 2.09 -2.76
CA PHE A 17 -0.93 1.34 -3.87
C PHE A 17 0.19 1.06 -4.87
N TYR A 18 0.38 -0.21 -5.24
CA TYR A 18 1.58 -0.65 -5.97
C TYR A 18 1.29 -1.50 -7.23
N TYR A 19 0.03 -1.77 -7.55
CA TYR A 19 -0.33 -2.68 -8.65
C TYR A 19 -0.82 -1.96 -9.91
N ASP A 20 -1.97 -1.29 -9.83
CA ASP A 20 -2.54 -0.57 -10.98
C ASP A 20 -2.02 0.86 -11.08
N ILE A 21 -1.49 1.39 -9.98
CA ILE A 21 -0.91 2.72 -9.78
C ILE A 21 0.22 2.59 -8.76
N ASP A 22 1.19 3.50 -8.81
CA ASP A 22 2.30 3.65 -7.86
C ASP A 22 2.09 4.96 -7.08
N GLU A 23 1.27 4.90 -6.04
CA GLU A 23 0.82 6.08 -5.31
C GLU A 23 0.81 5.88 -3.80
N TRP A 24 1.24 6.92 -3.10
CA TRP A 24 1.25 6.99 -1.65
C TRP A 24 0.17 7.92 -1.12
N GLU A 25 -0.50 7.50 -0.06
CA GLU A 25 -1.47 8.29 0.67
C GLU A 25 -1.12 8.34 2.16
N LEU A 26 -1.24 9.53 2.76
CA LEU A 26 -1.07 9.75 4.20
C LEU A 26 -2.28 10.51 4.73
N TYR A 27 -2.91 9.99 5.78
CA TYR A 27 -4.06 10.59 6.44
C TYR A 27 -3.75 10.89 7.90
N ASN A 28 -4.22 12.04 8.38
CA ASN A 28 -4.20 12.41 9.80
C ASN A 28 -5.58 12.09 10.41
N LEU A 29 -5.68 10.94 11.07
CA LEU A 29 -6.93 10.39 11.61
C LEU A 29 -7.53 11.21 12.76
N GLU A 30 -6.71 12.04 13.41
CA GLU A 30 -7.19 12.93 14.47
C GLU A 30 -7.91 14.17 13.87
N LYS A 31 -7.37 14.70 12.78
CA LYS A 31 -7.95 15.88 12.09
C LYS A 31 -8.99 15.50 11.04
N ASP A 32 -8.85 14.32 10.45
CA ASP A 32 -9.63 13.80 9.34
C ASP A 32 -9.95 12.31 9.59
N PRO A 33 -10.88 12.02 10.52
CA PRO A 33 -11.25 10.64 10.85
C PRO A 33 -11.98 9.92 9.70
N GLU A 34 -12.51 10.69 8.73
CA GLU A 34 -13.17 10.16 7.53
C GLU A 34 -12.20 9.90 6.37
N GLU A 35 -10.89 10.16 6.55
CA GLU A 35 -9.83 9.87 5.58
C GLU A 35 -10.10 10.49 4.19
N THR A 36 -10.60 11.73 4.18
CA THR A 36 -10.98 12.45 2.97
C THR A 36 -9.84 13.25 2.34
N THR A 37 -8.80 13.56 3.12
CA THR A 37 -7.72 14.47 2.73
C THR A 37 -6.36 13.77 2.77
N ASN A 38 -5.82 13.46 1.58
CA ASN A 38 -4.45 12.98 1.45
C ASN A 38 -3.44 14.11 1.68
N VAL A 39 -2.67 14.01 2.76
CA VAL A 39 -1.63 14.99 3.14
C VAL A 39 -0.20 14.53 2.79
N TYR A 40 -0.03 13.48 1.98
CA TYR A 40 1.29 12.91 1.67
C TYR A 40 2.28 13.91 1.04
N GLN A 41 1.77 14.82 0.20
CA GLN A 41 2.56 15.86 -0.47
C GLN A 41 2.68 17.15 0.34
N ASP A 42 1.97 17.28 1.47
CA ASP A 42 2.01 18.48 2.29
C ASP A 42 3.35 18.55 3.05
N PRO A 43 4.17 19.60 2.84
CA PRO A 43 5.45 19.76 3.52
C PRO A 43 5.32 19.86 5.04
N ALA A 44 4.17 20.28 5.58
CA ALA A 44 3.92 20.31 7.02
C ALA A 44 3.96 18.92 7.65
N TYR A 45 3.74 17.87 6.87
CA TYR A 45 3.74 16.47 7.32
C TYR A 45 5.05 15.74 6.96
N ALA A 46 6.09 16.43 6.49
CA ALA A 46 7.33 15.77 6.05
C ALA A 46 7.99 14.88 7.13
N SER A 47 7.99 15.33 8.39
CA SER A 47 8.52 14.54 9.51
C SER A 47 7.67 13.30 9.79
N VAL A 48 6.34 13.46 9.81
CA VAL A 48 5.39 12.36 10.01
C VAL A 48 5.50 11.33 8.89
N LYS A 49 5.62 11.79 7.65
CA LYS A 49 5.81 10.93 6.48
C LYS A 49 7.06 10.07 6.66
N LYS A 50 8.19 10.66 7.05
CA LYS A 50 9.44 9.93 7.28
C LYS A 50 9.27 8.86 8.37
N ASP A 51 8.75 9.24 9.52
CA ASP A 51 8.52 8.32 10.66
C ASP A 51 7.60 7.15 10.29
N MET A 52 6.50 7.44 9.59
CA MET A 52 5.56 6.41 9.14
C MET A 52 6.16 5.44 8.13
N HIS A 53 7.07 5.91 7.26
CA HIS A 53 7.82 5.05 6.33
C HIS A 53 8.81 4.15 7.06
N GLU A 54 9.55 4.69 8.02
CA GLU A 54 10.50 3.93 8.85
C GLU A 54 9.77 2.81 9.62
N GLN A 55 8.64 3.14 10.26
CA GLN A 55 7.82 2.15 10.96
C GLN A 55 7.23 1.10 10.01
N LEU A 56 6.80 1.49 8.81
CA LEU A 56 6.30 0.55 7.81
C LEU A 56 7.40 -0.41 7.36
N GLU A 57 8.61 0.09 7.12
CA GLU A 57 9.74 -0.74 6.71
C GLU A 57 10.11 -1.76 7.80
N GLU A 58 10.17 -1.32 9.06
CA GLU A 58 10.39 -2.21 10.20
C GLU A 58 9.29 -3.26 10.33
N LEU A 59 8.03 -2.87 10.15
CA LEU A 59 6.88 -3.76 10.21
C LEU A 59 6.97 -4.83 9.12
N ARG A 60 7.26 -4.43 7.87
CA ARG A 60 7.41 -5.37 6.75
C ARG A 60 8.52 -6.37 7.02
N LYS A 61 9.69 -5.90 7.48
CA LYS A 61 10.81 -6.79 7.89
C LYS A 61 10.37 -7.77 8.98
N SER A 62 9.65 -7.31 10.00
CA SER A 62 9.21 -8.16 11.12
C SER A 62 8.28 -9.29 10.71
N TYR A 63 7.44 -9.06 9.69
CA TYR A 63 6.52 -10.07 9.14
C TYR A 63 7.10 -10.85 7.96
N GLY A 64 8.36 -10.61 7.60
CA GLY A 64 9.00 -11.24 6.43
C GLY A 64 8.39 -10.79 5.09
N ASP A 65 7.77 -9.61 5.06
CA ASP A 65 7.21 -8.99 3.86
C ASP A 65 8.29 -8.23 3.07
N SER A 66 8.14 -8.18 1.75
CA SER A 66 9.08 -7.55 0.83
C SER A 66 8.47 -7.28 -0.54
N ASP A 67 9.04 -6.35 -1.29
CA ASP A 67 8.58 -6.04 -2.65
C ASP A 67 8.70 -7.25 -3.59
N ALA A 68 9.64 -8.17 -3.31
CA ALA A 68 9.75 -9.43 -4.04
C ALA A 68 8.54 -10.34 -3.81
N ASN A 69 8.00 -10.38 -2.59
CA ASN A 69 6.78 -11.11 -2.29
C ASN A 69 5.58 -10.49 -3.01
N ASP A 70 5.48 -9.15 -3.00
CA ASP A 70 4.44 -8.42 -3.70
C ASP A 70 4.39 -8.79 -5.19
N GLN A 71 5.55 -8.74 -5.87
CA GLN A 71 5.66 -9.10 -7.27
C GLN A 71 5.33 -10.58 -7.52
N PHE A 72 5.82 -11.49 -6.67
CA PHE A 72 5.54 -12.91 -6.79
C PHE A 72 4.01 -13.21 -6.75
N PHE A 73 3.28 -12.58 -5.84
CA PHE A 73 1.84 -12.75 -5.75
C PHE A 73 1.07 -12.05 -6.88
N ILE A 74 1.63 -10.99 -7.46
CA ILE A 74 1.08 -10.36 -8.67
C ILE A 74 1.20 -11.32 -9.85
N ASP A 75 2.40 -11.83 -10.10
CA ASP A 75 2.68 -12.70 -11.25
C ASP A 75 1.85 -13.98 -11.19
N LYS A 76 1.78 -14.61 -10.00
CA LYS A 76 0.97 -15.80 -9.78
C LYS A 76 -0.51 -15.56 -10.10
N TYR A 77 -1.04 -14.39 -9.71
CA TYR A 77 -2.42 -14.03 -10.01
C TYR A 77 -2.67 -13.81 -11.50
N LEU A 78 -1.77 -13.07 -12.17
CA LEU A 78 -1.85 -12.83 -13.62
C LEU A 78 -1.78 -14.13 -14.43
N GLN A 79 -0.94 -15.08 -14.02
CA GLN A 79 -0.86 -16.41 -14.65
C GLN A 79 -2.16 -17.21 -14.50
N ILE A 80 -2.77 -17.19 -13.31
CA ILE A 80 -4.06 -17.86 -13.07
C ILE A 80 -5.16 -17.23 -13.92
N GLU A 81 -5.25 -15.91 -13.95
CA GLU A 81 -6.26 -15.18 -14.74
C GLU A 81 -6.09 -15.44 -16.25
N ALA A 82 -4.85 -15.41 -16.76
CA ALA A 82 -4.56 -15.76 -18.15
C ALA A 82 -4.99 -17.20 -18.49
N SER A 83 -4.77 -18.14 -17.56
CA SER A 83 -5.16 -19.55 -17.74
C SER A 83 -6.67 -19.73 -17.74
N ARG A 84 -7.40 -19.04 -16.85
CA ARG A 84 -8.87 -19.04 -16.82
C ARG A 84 -9.48 -18.48 -18.10
N ARG A 85 -8.93 -17.36 -18.60
CA ARG A 85 -9.39 -16.76 -19.87
C ARG A 85 -9.20 -17.70 -21.05
N LYS A 86 -8.10 -18.45 -21.10
CA LYS A 86 -7.86 -19.45 -22.16
C LYS A 86 -8.85 -20.62 -22.11
N ILE A 87 -9.30 -21.02 -20.93
CA ILE A 87 -10.28 -22.12 -20.76
C ILE A 87 -11.70 -21.68 -21.17
N ASN A 88 -12.11 -20.46 -20.84
CA ASN A 88 -13.46 -19.95 -21.14
C ASN A 88 -13.64 -19.43 -22.57
N ALA A 89 -12.60 -19.49 -23.41
CA ALA A 89 -12.64 -19.06 -24.81
C ALA A 89 -12.95 -20.21 -25.79
N TYR A 90 -13.31 -21.40 -25.29
CA TYR A 90 -13.73 -22.57 -26.06
C TYR A 90 -15.16 -22.99 -25.69
#